data_AF-A0AAV5EZU1-F1
#
_entry.id   AF-A0AAV5EZU1-F1
#
_cell.length_a   1.000
_cell.length_b   1.000
_cell.length_c   1.000
_cell.angle_alpha   90.00
_cell.angle_beta   90.00
_cell.angle_gamma   90.00
#
_symmetry.space_group_name_H-M   'P 1'
#
loop_
_entity.id
_entity.type
_entity.pdbx_description
1 polymer ?
#
loop_
_entity_poly.entity_id
_entity_poly.type
_entity_poly.pdbx_seq_one_letter_code
_entity_poly.pdbx_strand_id
1 'polypeptide(L)'
;MTVADDLRRVLLDDRNNGRHQPFKCRGTIGEWNRCNRSIPYNKDIQSTVEHHLRLRKRGYPALIYRYTRSYSSNLTFATVKGAGHTTPEYKPKECLEMFSRWISGTPL
;
A
#
# COMPACT_ATOMS: atom_id res chain seq x y z
N MET A 1 2.60 3.38 -26.14
CA MET A 1 2.72 4.00 -24.82
C MET A 1 1.84 3.22 -23.88
N THR A 2 2.39 2.22 -23.20
CA THR A 2 1.60 1.43 -22.25
C THR A 2 1.66 2.10 -20.89
N VAL A 3 0.58 2.04 -20.11
CA VAL A 3 0.51 2.58 -18.74
C VAL A 3 1.68 2.07 -17.87
N ALA A 4 2.23 0.89 -18.19
CA ALA A 4 3.41 0.30 -17.56
C ALA A 4 4.72 1.07 -17.81
N ASP A 5 4.86 1.75 -18.95
CA ASP A 5 6.05 2.56 -19.27
C ASP A 5 6.06 3.87 -18.49
N ASP A 6 4.88 4.47 -18.25
CA ASP A 6 4.73 5.69 -17.45
C ASP A 6 5.00 5.43 -15.96
N LEU A 7 4.57 4.28 -15.44
CA LEU A 7 4.83 3.89 -14.05
C LEU A 7 6.33 3.68 -13.79
N ARG A 8 7.08 3.12 -14.75
CA ARG A 8 8.54 3.00 -14.62
C ARG A 8 9.23 4.36 -14.57
N ARG A 9 8.72 5.38 -15.27
CA ARG A 9 9.23 6.75 -15.17
C ARG A 9 8.94 7.39 -13.83
N VAL A 10 7.71 7.27 -13.32
CA VAL A 10 7.34 7.85 -12.02
C VAL A 10 8.06 7.18 -10.85
N LEU A 11 8.26 5.86 -10.89
CA LEU A 11 8.83 5.09 -9.78
C LEU A 11 10.37 5.04 -9.76
N LEU A 12 11.04 5.28 -10.89
CA LEU A 12 12.51 5.25 -10.97
C LEU A 12 13.17 6.63 -10.76
N ASP A 13 12.40 7.72 -10.82
CA ASP A 13 12.90 9.09 -10.61
C ASP A 13 13.19 9.41 -9.13
N ASP A 14 12.63 8.61 -8.21
CA ASP A 14 12.79 8.80 -6.76
C ASP A 14 14.15 8.34 -6.19
N ARG A 15 15.03 7.70 -6.98
CA ARG A 15 16.32 7.19 -6.47
C ARG A 15 17.35 8.27 -6.15
N ASN A 16 17.18 9.50 -6.63
CA ASN A 16 18.13 10.59 -6.41
C ASN A 16 17.62 11.72 -5.51
N ASN A 17 16.40 11.64 -4.95
CA ASN A 17 15.91 12.68 -4.05
C ASN A 17 16.01 12.29 -2.58
N GLY A 18 17.22 12.44 -2.04
CA GLY A 18 17.41 12.49 -0.59
C GLY A 18 16.59 13.64 0.00
N ARG A 19 15.48 13.29 0.69
CA ARG A 19 14.57 14.21 1.39
C ARG A 19 13.82 15.17 0.45
N HIS A 20 12.74 14.68 -0.14
CA HIS A 20 11.57 15.55 -0.33
C HIS A 20 11.10 16.02 1.06
N GLN A 21 11.62 17.15 1.53
CA GLN A 21 10.91 17.90 2.56
C GLN A 21 9.57 18.30 1.94
N PRO A 22 8.43 17.99 2.59
CA PRO A 22 7.15 18.46 2.10
C PRO A 22 7.23 19.99 1.97
N PHE A 23 6.63 20.56 0.92
CA PHE A 23 6.50 22.00 0.76
C PHE A 23 5.96 22.60 2.07
N LYS A 24 6.88 23.13 2.89
CA LYS A 24 6.54 23.68 4.20
C LYS A 24 6.04 25.09 3.94
N CYS A 25 4.73 25.26 3.88
CA CYS A 25 4.13 26.59 3.96
C CYS A 25 4.65 27.25 5.23
N ARG A 26 5.37 28.38 5.07
CA ARG A 26 5.90 29.14 6.22
C ARG A 26 4.72 29.66 7.04
N GLY A 27 4.52 29.11 8.23
CA GLY A 27 3.66 29.70 9.26
C GLY A 27 2.55 28.83 9.85
N THR A 28 2.17 27.68 9.26
CA THR A 28 0.93 26.99 9.68
C THR A 28 1.11 25.58 10.24
N ILE A 29 2.21 24.88 9.96
CA ILE A 29 2.37 23.48 10.33
C ILE A 29 3.50 23.35 11.35
N GLY A 30 3.14 22.90 12.56
CA GLY A 30 4.08 22.53 13.63
C GLY A 30 4.93 21.30 13.29
N GLU A 31 5.56 20.69 14.28
CA GLU A 31 6.34 19.47 14.07
C GLU A 31 5.43 18.32 13.60
N TRP A 32 5.79 17.67 12.49
CA TRP A 32 5.03 16.54 11.98
C TRP A 32 5.30 15.31 12.84
N ASN A 33 4.26 14.81 13.52
CA ASN A 33 4.33 13.58 14.29
C ASN A 33 3.79 12.40 13.46
N ARG A 34 4.59 11.34 13.30
CA ARG A 34 4.21 10.14 12.54
C ARG A 34 2.99 9.42 13.13
N CYS A 35 2.88 9.34 14.45
CA CYS A 35 1.83 8.61 15.15
C CYS A 35 1.33 9.43 16.34
N ASN A 36 0.18 10.09 16.17
CA ASN A 36 -0.48 10.77 17.28
C ASN A 36 -1.34 9.78 18.09
N ARG A 37 -0.85 9.37 19.27
CA ARG A 37 -1.57 8.45 20.17
C ARG A 37 -2.65 9.13 21.02
N SER A 38 -2.73 10.46 21.00
CA SER A 38 -3.70 11.23 21.77
C SER A 38 -5.07 11.35 21.09
N ILE A 39 -5.21 10.84 19.85
CA ILE A 39 -6.49 10.80 19.14
C ILE A 39 -7.30 9.61 19.66
N PRO A 40 -8.45 9.83 20.32
CA PRO A 40 -9.25 8.74 20.85
C PRO A 40 -10.02 8.06 19.71
N TYR A 41 -9.80 6.77 19.52
CA TYR A 41 -10.68 5.94 18.70
C TYR A 41 -11.90 5.53 19.54
N ASN A 42 -13.10 5.66 18.96
CA ASN A 42 -14.35 5.39 19.65
C ASN A 42 -14.81 3.92 19.58
N LYS A 43 -14.26 3.14 18.65
CA LYS A 43 -14.56 1.72 18.49
C LYS A 43 -13.48 1.00 17.69
N ASP A 44 -13.26 -0.26 18.05
CA ASP A 44 -12.44 -1.18 17.28
C ASP A 44 -13.30 -1.96 16.28
N ILE A 45 -12.80 -2.12 15.06
CA ILE A 45 -13.43 -2.98 14.04
C ILE A 45 -12.77 -4.35 14.12
N GLN A 46 -13.52 -5.34 14.58
CA GLN A 46 -13.02 -6.70 14.80
C GLN A 46 -12.56 -7.40 13.51
N SER A 47 -13.21 -7.11 12.37
CA SER A 47 -12.82 -7.66 11.06
C SER A 47 -13.20 -6.73 9.93
N THR A 48 -12.25 -6.50 9.01
CA THR A 48 -12.48 -5.70 7.79
C THR A 48 -12.82 -6.56 6.57
N VAL A 49 -12.82 -7.89 6.71
CA VAL A 49 -13.02 -8.84 5.59
C VAL A 49 -14.35 -8.57 4.88
N GLU A 50 -15.42 -8.33 5.64
CA GLU A 50 -16.74 -8.05 5.08
C GLU A 50 -16.73 -6.79 4.19
N HIS A 51 -16.03 -5.73 4.61
CA HIS A 51 -15.92 -4.50 3.83
C HIS A 51 -15.19 -4.74 2.50
N HIS A 52 -14.12 -5.53 2.50
CA HIS A 52 -13.38 -5.88 1.29
C HIS A 52 -14.24 -6.71 0.32
N LEU A 53 -15.05 -7.64 0.84
CA LEU A 53 -15.99 -8.42 0.02
C LEU A 53 -17.09 -7.55 -0.60
N ARG A 54 -17.59 -6.54 0.13
CA ARG A 54 -18.57 -5.57 -0.43
C ARG A 54 -17.97 -4.74 -1.56
N LEU A 55 -16.72 -4.27 -1.40
CA LEU A 55 -16.02 -3.53 -2.46
C LEU A 55 -15.77 -4.42 -3.68
N ARG A 56 -15.36 -5.67 -3.44
CA ARG A 56 -15.16 -6.66 -4.50
C ARG A 56 -16.44 -6.93 -5.28
N LYS A 57 -17.58 -7.07 -4.61
CA LYS A 57 -18.90 -7.24 -5.25
C LYS A 57 -19.29 -6.07 -6.17
N ARG A 58 -18.74 -4.88 -5.92
CA ARG A 58 -18.93 -3.69 -6.77
C ARG A 58 -17.91 -3.57 -7.91
N GLY A 59 -17.03 -4.56 -8.08
CA GLY A 59 -16.02 -4.59 -9.15
C GLY A 59 -14.70 -3.92 -8.80
N TYR A 60 -14.53 -3.42 -7.56
CA TYR A 60 -13.26 -2.82 -7.17
C TYR A 60 -12.22 -3.89 -6.85
N PRO A 61 -11.04 -3.87 -7.48
CA PRO A 61 -9.97 -4.78 -7.15
C PRO A 61 -9.40 -4.47 -5.76
N ALA A 62 -9.14 -5.52 -4.98
CA ALA A 62 -8.55 -5.46 -3.66
C ALA A 62 -7.38 -6.43 -3.58
N LEU A 63 -6.18 -5.89 -3.35
CA LEU A 63 -4.98 -6.65 -3.04
C LEU A 63 -4.76 -6.65 -1.53
N ILE A 64 -4.68 -7.83 -0.94
CA ILE A 64 -4.28 -7.99 0.45
C ILE A 64 -2.89 -8.64 0.44
N TYR A 65 -1.89 -7.89 0.89
CA TYR A 65 -0.52 -8.39 1.03
C TYR A 65 -0.17 -8.52 2.52
N ARG A 66 0.56 -9.59 2.87
CA ARG A 66 0.93 -10.06 4.24
C ARG A 66 0.20 -11.35 4.65
N TYR A 67 0.79 -12.11 5.57
CA TYR A 67 0.33 -13.42 6.04
C TYR A 67 -1.10 -13.36 6.60
N THR A 68 -2.07 -13.72 5.78
CA THR A 68 -3.48 -13.88 6.17
C THR A 68 -3.85 -15.35 6.18
N ARG A 69 -4.73 -15.76 7.10
CA ARG A 69 -5.41 -17.06 6.98
C ARG A 69 -6.22 -17.03 5.69
N SER A 70 -6.12 -18.10 4.90
CA SER A 70 -6.86 -18.24 3.64
C SER A 70 -8.36 -18.20 3.93
N TYR A 71 -9.02 -17.12 3.51
CA TYR A 71 -10.47 -17.09 3.37
C TYR A 71 -10.77 -17.31 1.90
N SER A 72 -11.51 -18.38 1.57
CA SER A 72 -11.91 -18.66 0.20
C SER A 72 -13.00 -17.68 -0.23
N SER A 73 -12.61 -16.62 -0.94
CA SER A 73 -13.49 -15.91 -1.88
C SER A 73 -12.74 -14.76 -2.54
N ASN A 74 -12.84 -14.68 -3.87
CA ASN A 74 -12.64 -13.56 -4.82
C ASN A 74 -11.67 -12.40 -4.47
N LEU A 75 -10.74 -12.58 -3.54
CA LEU A 75 -9.73 -11.64 -3.10
C LEU A 75 -8.36 -12.13 -3.57
N THR A 76 -7.50 -11.20 -3.95
CA THR A 76 -6.14 -11.51 -4.37
C THR A 76 -5.23 -11.40 -3.17
N PHE A 77 -4.60 -12.51 -2.80
CA PHE A 77 -3.68 -12.57 -1.67
C PHE A 77 -2.24 -12.75 -2.16
N ALA A 78 -1.32 -11.96 -1.61
CA ALA A 78 0.09 -12.06 -1.93
C ALA A 78 0.95 -12.08 -0.66
N THR A 79 1.96 -12.95 -0.65
CA THR A 79 2.92 -13.04 0.46
C THR A 79 4.32 -12.78 -0.05
N VAL A 80 4.96 -11.73 0.46
CA VAL A 80 6.40 -11.49 0.23
C VAL A 80 7.17 -12.21 1.35
N LYS A 81 7.89 -13.28 0.98
CA LYS A 81 8.65 -14.09 1.95
C LYS A 81 9.78 -13.26 2.58
N GLY A 82 9.95 -13.40 3.89
CA GLY A 82 11.03 -12.73 4.63
C GLY A 82 10.85 -11.22 4.83
N ALA A 83 9.65 -10.68 4.56
CA ALA A 83 9.35 -9.28 4.79
C ALA A 83 8.73 -9.04 6.18
N GLY A 84 9.14 -7.95 6.87
CA GLY A 84 8.60 -7.52 8.15
C GLY A 84 7.22 -6.84 8.06
N HIS A 85 6.79 -6.17 9.14
CA HIS A 85 5.52 -5.42 9.18
C HIS A 85 5.49 -4.31 8.11
N THR A 86 6.61 -3.62 7.93
CA THR A 86 6.84 -2.63 6.89
C THR A 86 7.48 -3.28 5.65
N THR A 87 6.72 -4.13 4.96
CA THR A 87 7.20 -4.92 3.80
C THR A 87 8.00 -4.12 2.77
N PRO A 88 7.60 -2.88 2.38
CA PRO A 88 8.37 -2.07 1.43
C PRO A 88 9.75 -1.62 1.92
N GLU A 89 9.97 -1.55 3.23
CA GLU A 89 11.28 -1.18 3.80
C GLU A 89 12.28 -2.34 3.71
N TYR A 90 11.80 -3.57 3.91
CA TYR A 90 12.66 -4.77 3.88
C TYR A 90 12.85 -5.34 2.47
N LYS A 91 11.82 -5.27 1.63
CA LYS A 91 11.76 -5.92 0.31
C LYS A 91 11.20 -4.99 -0.76
N PRO A 92 11.87 -3.86 -1.03
CA PRO A 92 11.34 -2.83 -1.92
C PRO A 92 11.13 -3.31 -3.36
N LYS A 93 12.03 -4.16 -3.88
CA LYS A 93 11.96 -4.66 -5.27
C LYS A 93 10.78 -5.60 -5.45
N GLU A 94 10.60 -6.53 -4.51
CA GLU A 94 9.52 -7.52 -4.53
C GLU A 94 8.16 -6.86 -4.31
N CYS A 95 8.09 -5.84 -3.44
CA CYS A 95 6.89 -5.02 -3.26
C CYS A 95 6.53 -4.24 -4.52
N LEU A 96 7.51 -3.63 -5.18
CA LEU A 96 7.29 -2.85 -6.39
C LEU A 96 6.79 -3.73 -7.54
N GLU A 97 7.37 -4.92 -7.70
CA GLU A 97 6.94 -5.89 -8.70
C GLU A 97 5.51 -6.38 -8.44
N MET A 98 5.20 -6.72 -7.19
CA MET A 98 3.84 -7.11 -6.78
C MET A 98 2.83 -5.99 -7.07
N PHE A 99 3.14 -4.75 -6.72
CA PHE A 99 2.27 -3.61 -6.97
C PHE A 99 2.08 -3.37 -8.48
N SER A 100 3.18 -3.40 -9.25
CA SER A 100 3.17 -3.21 -10.70
C SER A 100 2.34 -4.27 -11.43
N ARG A 101 2.43 -5.53 -10.98
CA ARG A 101 1.62 -6.62 -11.55
C ARG A 101 0.15 -6.48 -11.21
N TRP A 102 -0.17 -6.06 -9.98
CA TRP A 102 -1.56 -5.87 -9.55
C TRP A 102 -2.27 -4.74 -10.33
N ILE A 103 -1.65 -3.58 -10.48
CA ILE A 103 -2.24 -2.46 -11.24
C ILE A 103 -2.36 -2.76 -12.74
N SER A 104 -1.47 -3.61 -13.27
CA SER A 104 -1.51 -4.04 -14.68
C SER A 104 -2.51 -5.17 -14.94
N GLY A 105 -3.19 -5.68 -13.91
CA GLY A 105 -4.11 -6.82 -14.02
C GLY A 105 -3.43 -8.14 -14.36
N THR A 106 -2.10 -8.20 -14.31
CA THR A 106 -1.35 -9.45 -14.49
C THR A 106 -1.43 -10.31 -13.22
N PRO A 107 -1.51 -11.64 -13.34
CA PRO A 107 -1.43 -12.54 -12.18
C PRO A 107 -0.18 -12.26 -11.34
N LEU A 108 -0.21 -12.54 -10.03
CA LEU A 108 0.90 -12.38 -9.08
C LEU A 108 1.71 -13.67 -8.90
#